data_AF-A0A094ZXX3-F1
#
_entry.id   AF-A0A094ZXX3-F1
#
_cell.length_a   1.000
_cell.length_b   1.000
_cell.length_c   1.000
_cell.angle_alpha   90.00
_cell.angle_beta   90.00
_cell.angle_gamma   90.00
#
_symmetry.space_group_name_H-M   'P 1'
#
loop_
_entity.id
_entity.type
_entity.pdbx_description
1 polymer ?
#
loop_
_entity_poly.entity_id
_entity_poly.type
_entity_poly.pdbx_seq_one_letter_code
_entity_poly.pdbx_strand_id
1 'polypeptide(L)'
;MSNEGVSFSKLNSSNLLLTTCQPKDLDDDMSDNRLLKLKILEISSELQRNMIYFNRRLGATEYELEQCKKTNEDLLSKQNLKIQSLQHENETYRNQISVLEIDLEQHKQAVQLKQDKIDQMEAYLAKLPTLEDYQETLNKFQFIKNQNVLLENHIEEYKIKLMNCDRQLTDVNNQMKQYEEREQLLQIQLDTIHNGRLNESETGKSNNIKASNVIPIFVEDLKCELERYQIAFEKTKKLLEAETCRADTAETQQKMEQCKFNEFHERVEAEINGIKASLSTRRAEIRQLKKHISDITSEKQALLENLFKAYNTLLNIISLWKSTNGQLCQCLYEYIQENVNEIVCLTKQLNNLAKGQKLDLTELLIQPKPLTNNNINDIILNSEKQMKDNDYVISTSPKDISSSLQIQSICNSENKTNNCFTKNTWEASFDDVITTASQLSNNFNKEQLHNSLNQLIKTRTLLLKLRQELANKYADHLGGKIDCIVQ
;
A
#
# COMPACT_ATOMS: atom_id res chain seq x y z
N MET A 1 -42.58 -45.92 -15.78
CA MET A 1 -42.82 -47.32 -15.34
C MET A 1 -44.20 -47.73 -15.84
N SER A 2 -44.30 -49.00 -16.24
CA SER A 2 -45.36 -49.63 -17.02
C SER A 2 -46.79 -49.26 -16.61
N ASN A 3 -47.61 -48.86 -17.58
CA ASN A 3 -49.07 -48.95 -17.45
C ASN A 3 -49.56 -50.04 -18.39
N GLU A 4 -49.93 -51.16 -17.76
CA GLU A 4 -50.61 -52.30 -18.33
C GLU A 4 -51.89 -51.85 -19.03
N GLY A 5 -52.08 -52.37 -20.24
CA GLY A 5 -53.29 -52.17 -21.01
C GLY A 5 -54.49 -52.74 -20.26
N VAL A 6 -55.42 -51.85 -19.89
CA VAL A 6 -56.79 -52.27 -19.58
C VAL A 6 -57.53 -52.40 -20.90
N SER A 7 -57.75 -53.65 -21.27
CA SER A 7 -58.55 -54.11 -22.39
C SER A 7 -59.98 -53.56 -22.27
N PHE A 8 -60.38 -52.73 -23.24
CA PHE A 8 -61.79 -52.47 -23.50
C PHE A 8 -62.43 -53.75 -24.02
N SER A 9 -63.03 -54.54 -23.13
CA SER A 9 -63.94 -55.61 -23.52
C SER A 9 -65.18 -54.98 -24.16
N LYS A 10 -65.27 -55.14 -25.50
CA LYS A 10 -66.50 -54.99 -26.29
C LYS A 10 -67.68 -55.58 -25.52
N LEU A 11 -68.63 -54.75 -25.13
CA LEU A 11 -70.00 -55.19 -24.84
C LEU A 11 -70.69 -55.48 -26.18
N ASN A 12 -70.39 -56.66 -26.73
CA ASN A 12 -71.24 -57.33 -27.70
C ASN A 12 -72.40 -57.97 -26.95
N SER A 13 -73.59 -57.35 -26.95
CA SER A 13 -74.86 -58.06 -26.81
C SER A 13 -76.05 -57.12 -27.01
N SER A 14 -76.24 -56.67 -28.25
CA SER A 14 -77.53 -56.13 -28.71
C SER A 14 -78.01 -56.97 -29.87
N ASN A 15 -78.26 -58.25 -29.63
CA ASN A 15 -78.94 -59.14 -30.54
C ASN A 15 -79.71 -60.19 -29.74
N LEU A 16 -80.95 -60.46 -30.18
CA LEU A 16 -81.98 -61.33 -29.60
C LEU A 16 -82.57 -60.79 -28.28
N LEU A 17 -83.86 -60.50 -28.14
CA LEU A 17 -85.02 -61.28 -28.58
C LEU A 17 -86.19 -60.34 -28.93
N LEU A 18 -86.44 -60.17 -30.22
CA LEU A 18 -87.77 -59.83 -30.73
C LEU A 18 -88.40 -61.17 -31.11
N THR A 19 -89.02 -61.84 -30.15
CA THR A 19 -89.70 -63.12 -30.38
C THR A 19 -91.00 -63.14 -29.60
N THR A 20 -92.08 -63.07 -30.39
CA THR A 20 -93.36 -63.76 -30.19
C THR A 20 -94.09 -63.50 -28.87
N CYS A 21 -95.08 -62.61 -28.94
CA CYS A 21 -96.25 -62.63 -28.06
C CYS A 21 -96.91 -64.01 -28.12
N GLN A 22 -96.79 -64.78 -27.03
CA GLN A 22 -97.78 -65.75 -26.62
C GLN A 22 -98.35 -65.28 -25.28
N PRO A 23 -99.65 -65.49 -25.00
CA PRO A 23 -100.21 -65.17 -23.69
C PRO A 23 -99.59 -66.14 -22.69
N LYS A 24 -98.65 -65.64 -21.90
CA LYS A 24 -98.10 -66.36 -20.76
C LYS A 24 -99.02 -66.15 -19.56
N ASP A 25 -99.14 -67.17 -18.73
CA ASP A 25 -99.92 -67.12 -17.50
C ASP A 25 -99.46 -65.96 -16.61
N LEU A 26 -100.40 -65.35 -15.88
CA LEU A 26 -100.16 -64.19 -15.01
C LEU A 26 -99.02 -64.43 -13.99
N ASP A 27 -98.75 -65.70 -13.64
CA ASP A 27 -97.66 -66.12 -12.76
C ASP A 27 -96.27 -66.02 -13.42
N ASP A 28 -96.16 -66.20 -14.74
CA ASP A 28 -94.92 -66.10 -15.50
C ASP A 28 -94.45 -64.63 -15.59
N ASP A 29 -95.38 -63.69 -15.85
CA ASP A 29 -95.13 -62.25 -15.88
C ASP A 29 -94.74 -61.69 -14.50
N MET A 30 -95.34 -62.21 -13.43
CA MET A 30 -94.97 -61.84 -12.05
C MET A 30 -93.56 -62.32 -11.69
N SER A 31 -93.16 -63.49 -12.20
CA SER A 31 -91.80 -64.03 -12.01
C SER A 31 -90.76 -63.22 -12.80
N ASP A 32 -91.05 -62.85 -14.05
CA ASP A 32 -90.18 -62.03 -14.90
C ASP A 32 -90.06 -60.59 -14.35
N ASN A 33 -91.16 -60.01 -13.85
CA ASN A 33 -91.14 -58.70 -13.17
C ASN A 33 -90.28 -58.73 -11.89
N ARG A 34 -90.35 -59.83 -11.13
CA ARG A 34 -89.52 -60.03 -9.93
C ARG A 34 -88.04 -60.16 -10.29
N LEU A 35 -87.71 -60.90 -11.35
CA LEU A 35 -86.34 -61.04 -11.86
C LEU A 35 -85.78 -59.71 -12.36
N LEU A 36 -86.58 -58.94 -13.11
CA LEU A 36 -86.20 -57.59 -13.57
C LEU A 36 -85.98 -56.63 -12.40
N LYS A 37 -86.83 -56.65 -11.37
CA LYS A 37 -86.62 -55.86 -10.15
C LYS A 37 -85.32 -56.22 -9.44
N LEU A 38 -85.00 -57.52 -9.33
CA LEU A 38 -83.73 -57.98 -8.75
C LEU A 38 -82.54 -57.51 -9.58
N LYS A 39 -82.61 -57.59 -10.92
CA LYS A 39 -81.55 -57.14 -11.82
C LYS A 39 -81.36 -55.62 -11.78
N ILE A 40 -82.44 -54.85 -11.66
CA ILE A 40 -82.38 -53.40 -11.44
C ILE A 40 -81.72 -53.08 -10.10
N LEU A 41 -82.06 -53.80 -9.02
CA LEU A 41 -81.43 -53.63 -7.72
C LEU A 41 -79.94 -53.98 -7.74
N GLU A 42 -79.57 -55.07 -8.41
CA GLU A 42 -78.17 -55.50 -8.57
C GLU A 42 -77.37 -54.44 -9.34
N ILE A 43 -77.86 -54.00 -10.50
CA ILE A 43 -77.22 -52.96 -11.31
C ILE A 43 -77.14 -51.63 -10.55
N SER A 44 -78.19 -51.27 -9.80
CA SER A 44 -78.21 -50.04 -9.00
C SER A 44 -77.20 -50.09 -7.85
N SER A 45 -77.08 -51.24 -7.18
CA SER A 45 -76.08 -51.45 -6.12
C SER A 45 -74.66 -51.39 -6.68
N GLU A 46 -74.43 -52.02 -7.84
CA GLU A 46 -73.14 -52.01 -8.50
C GLU A 46 -72.76 -50.61 -9.01
N LEU A 47 -73.72 -49.86 -9.55
CA LEU A 47 -73.52 -48.45 -9.92
C LEU A 47 -73.16 -47.60 -8.70
N GLN A 48 -73.84 -47.79 -7.57
CA GLN A 48 -73.55 -47.06 -6.34
C GLN A 48 -72.17 -47.40 -5.77
N ARG A 49 -71.77 -48.68 -5.79
CA ARG A 49 -70.42 -49.10 -5.39
C ARG A 49 -69.35 -48.49 -6.29
N ASN A 50 -69.55 -48.53 -7.61
CA ASN A 50 -68.63 -47.94 -8.57
C ASN A 50 -68.53 -46.42 -8.39
N MET A 51 -69.65 -45.73 -8.17
CA MET A 51 -69.66 -44.28 -7.89
C MET A 51 -68.85 -43.94 -6.63
N ILE A 52 -69.03 -44.69 -5.53
CA ILE A 52 -68.26 -44.50 -4.30
C ILE A 52 -66.77 -44.76 -4.55
N TYR A 53 -66.43 -45.85 -5.26
CA TYR A 53 -65.06 -46.20 -5.59
C TYR A 53 -64.38 -45.13 -6.45
N PHE A 54 -65.02 -44.66 -7.52
CA PHE A 54 -64.48 -43.63 -8.39
C PHE A 54 -64.37 -42.27 -7.70
N ASN A 55 -65.34 -41.87 -6.88
CA ASN A 55 -65.25 -40.62 -6.12
C ASN A 55 -64.09 -40.65 -5.11
N ARG A 56 -63.88 -41.79 -4.43
CA ARG A 56 -62.73 -41.95 -3.52
C ARG A 56 -61.41 -41.90 -4.27
N ARG A 57 -61.33 -42.54 -5.44
CA ARG A 57 -60.13 -42.53 -6.28
C ARG A 57 -59.85 -41.14 -6.85
N LEU A 58 -60.89 -40.42 -7.29
CA LEU A 58 -60.80 -39.04 -7.75
C LEU A 58 -60.25 -38.12 -6.66
N GLY A 59 -60.83 -38.17 -5.45
CA GLY A 59 -60.36 -37.35 -4.32
C GLY A 59 -58.92 -37.67 -3.91
N ALA A 60 -58.50 -38.95 -3.96
CA ALA A 60 -57.12 -39.33 -3.72
C ALA A 60 -56.17 -38.75 -4.79
N THR A 61 -56.54 -38.83 -6.07
CA THR A 61 -55.74 -38.26 -7.16
C THR A 61 -55.69 -36.73 -7.13
N GLU A 62 -56.77 -36.05 -6.75
CA GLU A 62 -56.80 -34.60 -6.59
C GLU A 62 -55.89 -34.15 -5.44
N TYR A 63 -55.91 -34.88 -4.31
CA TYR A 63 -55.01 -34.63 -3.19
C TYR A 63 -53.54 -34.83 -3.57
N GLU A 64 -53.20 -35.93 -4.26
CA GLU A 64 -51.84 -36.18 -4.75
C GLU A 64 -51.37 -35.10 -5.73
N LEU A 65 -52.24 -34.65 -6.63
CA LEU A 65 -51.94 -33.57 -7.56
C LEU A 65 -51.66 -32.25 -6.82
N GLU A 66 -52.47 -31.93 -5.82
CA GLU A 66 -52.30 -30.69 -5.04
C GLU A 66 -51.01 -30.72 -4.21
N GLN A 67 -50.66 -31.86 -3.61
CA GLN A 67 -49.37 -32.03 -2.95
C GLN A 67 -48.20 -31.89 -3.93
N CYS A 68 -48.31 -32.48 -5.12
CA CYS A 68 -47.30 -32.35 -6.16
C CYS A 68 -47.10 -30.89 -6.58
N LYS A 69 -48.19 -30.15 -6.83
CA LYS A 69 -48.13 -28.70 -7.14
C LYS A 69 -47.42 -27.92 -6.03
N LYS A 70 -47.81 -28.13 -4.78
CA LYS A 70 -47.20 -27.45 -3.62
C LYS A 70 -45.70 -27.74 -3.53
N THR A 71 -45.29 -29.00 -3.67
CA THR A 71 -43.86 -29.37 -3.67
C THR A 71 -43.09 -28.73 -4.82
N ASN A 72 -43.73 -28.59 -5.99
CA ASN A 72 -43.12 -27.97 -7.15
C ASN A 72 -42.98 -26.44 -6.98
N GLU A 73 -43.97 -25.78 -6.39
CA GLU A 73 -43.92 -24.36 -6.02
C GLU A 73 -42.81 -24.07 -5.00
N ASP A 74 -42.69 -24.90 -3.96
CA ASP A 74 -41.63 -24.79 -2.95
C ASP A 74 -40.24 -24.97 -3.59
N LEU A 75 -40.09 -25.95 -4.48
CA LEU A 75 -38.85 -26.20 -5.20
C LEU A 75 -38.48 -25.04 -6.15
N LEU A 76 -39.46 -24.50 -6.87
CA LEU A 76 -39.29 -23.33 -7.75
C LEU A 76 -38.87 -22.11 -6.94
N SER A 77 -39.51 -21.85 -5.80
CA SER A 77 -39.15 -20.77 -4.89
C SER A 77 -37.71 -20.90 -4.39
N LYS A 78 -37.32 -22.10 -3.97
CA LYS A 78 -35.94 -22.38 -3.52
C LYS A 78 -34.92 -22.20 -4.64
N GLN A 79 -35.23 -22.63 -5.87
CA GLN A 79 -34.36 -22.42 -7.03
C GLN A 79 -34.23 -20.94 -7.38
N ASN A 80 -35.33 -20.18 -7.34
CA ASN A 80 -35.31 -18.74 -7.59
C ASN A 80 -34.44 -17.98 -6.57
N LEU A 81 -34.55 -18.31 -5.28
CA LEU A 81 -33.67 -17.73 -4.25
C LEU A 81 -32.19 -18.06 -4.51
N LYS A 82 -31.89 -19.29 -4.95
CA LYS A 82 -30.52 -19.69 -5.30
C LYS A 82 -29.99 -18.91 -6.51
N ILE A 83 -30.81 -18.71 -7.54
CA ILE A 83 -30.46 -17.93 -8.72
C ILE A 83 -30.18 -16.48 -8.33
N GLN A 84 -31.04 -15.86 -7.52
CA GLN A 84 -30.83 -14.47 -7.05
C GLN A 84 -29.54 -14.32 -6.25
N SER A 85 -29.25 -15.27 -5.36
CA SER A 85 -27.99 -15.29 -4.60
C SER A 85 -26.77 -15.38 -5.52
N LEU A 86 -26.80 -16.27 -6.53
CA LEU A 86 -25.71 -16.40 -7.49
C LEU A 86 -25.57 -15.19 -8.42
N GLN A 87 -26.67 -14.53 -8.76
CA GLN A 87 -26.65 -13.29 -9.54
C GLN A 87 -25.99 -12.16 -8.74
N HIS A 88 -26.32 -12.03 -7.44
CA HIS A 88 -25.71 -11.05 -6.56
C HIS A 88 -24.20 -11.31 -6.37
N GLU A 89 -23.81 -12.58 -6.21
CA GLU A 89 -22.41 -12.97 -6.11
C GLU A 89 -21.64 -12.65 -7.40
N ASN A 90 -22.20 -12.97 -8.57
CA ASN A 90 -21.63 -12.63 -9.87
C ASN A 90 -21.47 -11.12 -10.07
N GLU A 91 -22.45 -10.32 -9.64
CA GLU A 91 -22.37 -8.86 -9.72
C GLU A 91 -21.25 -8.32 -8.81
N THR A 92 -21.09 -8.91 -7.64
CA THR A 92 -19.98 -8.59 -6.72
C THR A 92 -18.62 -8.89 -7.36
N TYR A 93 -18.46 -10.06 -7.99
CA TYR A 93 -17.23 -10.40 -8.70
C TYR A 93 -16.98 -9.49 -9.91
N ARG A 94 -18.01 -9.12 -10.67
CA ARG A 94 -17.88 -8.15 -11.77
C ARG A 94 -17.37 -6.80 -11.30
N ASN A 95 -17.91 -6.30 -10.18
CA ASN A 95 -17.45 -5.05 -9.58
C ASN A 95 -15.99 -5.14 -9.11
N GLN A 96 -15.59 -6.26 -8.50
CA GLN A 96 -14.19 -6.48 -8.10
C GLN A 96 -13.25 -6.53 -9.31
N ILE A 97 -13.65 -7.21 -10.40
CA ILE A 97 -12.87 -7.25 -11.64
C ILE A 97 -12.71 -5.84 -12.22
N SER A 98 -13.77 -5.05 -12.26
CA SER A 98 -13.71 -3.68 -12.78
C SER A 98 -12.76 -2.78 -11.96
N VAL A 99 -12.75 -2.91 -10.63
CA VAL A 99 -11.78 -2.20 -9.77
C VAL A 99 -10.35 -2.64 -10.08
N LEU A 100 -10.11 -3.96 -10.17
CA LEU A 100 -8.79 -4.50 -10.49
C LEU A 100 -8.29 -4.08 -11.89
N GLU A 101 -9.18 -3.96 -12.88
CA GLU A 101 -8.85 -3.45 -14.21
C GLU A 101 -8.39 -1.99 -14.17
N ILE A 102 -9.05 -1.16 -13.36
CA ILE A 102 -8.67 0.24 -13.15
C ILE A 102 -7.29 0.31 -12.48
N ASP A 103 -7.06 -0.45 -11.41
CA ASP A 103 -5.78 -0.48 -10.69
C ASP A 103 -4.63 -0.98 -11.59
N LEU A 104 -4.89 -2.00 -12.40
CA LEU A 104 -3.92 -2.53 -13.36
C LEU A 104 -3.52 -1.46 -14.39
N GLU A 105 -4.48 -0.70 -14.91
CA GLU A 105 -4.22 0.34 -15.89
C GLU A 105 -3.43 1.52 -15.27
N GLN A 106 -3.75 1.90 -14.03
CA GLN A 106 -2.96 2.89 -13.28
C GLN A 106 -1.52 2.41 -13.07
N HIS A 107 -1.33 1.13 -12.72
CA HIS A 107 -0.01 0.55 -12.56
C HIS A 107 0.79 0.51 -13.87
N LYS A 108 0.16 0.19 -15.01
CA LYS A 108 0.82 0.25 -16.32
C LYS A 108 1.29 1.66 -16.65
N GLN A 109 0.45 2.67 -16.43
CA GLN A 109 0.82 4.07 -16.66
C GLN A 109 1.99 4.49 -15.76
N ALA A 110 1.99 4.08 -14.49
CA ALA A 110 3.09 4.37 -13.57
C ALA A 110 4.40 3.68 -13.96
N VAL A 111 4.34 2.45 -14.48
CA VAL A 111 5.51 1.73 -15.01
C VAL A 111 6.05 2.43 -16.25
N GLN A 112 5.19 2.82 -17.19
CA GLN A 112 5.60 3.55 -18.40
C GLN A 112 6.32 4.85 -18.04
N LEU A 113 5.76 5.64 -17.12
CA LEU A 113 6.38 6.91 -16.70
C LEU A 113 7.76 6.70 -16.02
N LYS A 114 7.94 5.60 -15.30
CA LYS A 114 9.24 5.22 -14.74
C LYS A 114 10.22 4.80 -15.84
N GLN A 115 9.77 4.05 -16.84
CA GLN A 115 10.60 3.65 -17.98
C GLN A 115 11.04 4.88 -18.77
N ASP A 116 10.12 5.78 -19.11
CA ASP A 116 10.44 7.03 -19.82
C ASP A 116 11.49 7.87 -19.06
N LYS A 117 11.45 7.86 -17.72
CA LYS A 117 12.45 8.54 -16.89
C LYS A 117 13.80 7.83 -16.92
N ILE A 118 13.83 6.50 -16.94
CA ILE A 118 15.06 5.72 -17.10
C ILE A 118 15.66 6.03 -18.46
N ASP A 119 14.87 5.97 -19.53
CA ASP A 119 15.32 6.26 -20.90
C ASP A 119 15.88 7.69 -21.01
N GLN A 120 15.24 8.68 -20.36
CA GLN A 120 15.78 10.04 -20.26
C GLN A 120 17.12 10.06 -19.53
N MET A 121 17.25 9.39 -18.39
CA MET A 121 18.51 9.32 -17.64
C MET A 121 19.61 8.63 -18.45
N GLU A 122 19.31 7.55 -19.15
CA GLU A 122 20.24 6.84 -20.04
C GLU A 122 20.69 7.74 -21.19
N ALA A 123 19.77 8.50 -21.80
CA ALA A 123 20.11 9.49 -22.83
C ALA A 123 21.00 10.62 -22.30
N TYR A 124 20.82 11.05 -21.04
CA TYR A 124 21.72 12.01 -20.39
C TYR A 124 23.09 11.41 -20.10
N LEU A 125 23.14 10.19 -19.56
CA LEU A 125 24.39 9.48 -19.25
C LEU A 125 25.20 9.22 -20.52
N ALA A 126 24.55 8.88 -21.64
CA ALA A 126 25.20 8.67 -22.93
C ALA A 126 25.86 9.93 -23.50
N LYS A 127 25.46 11.14 -23.06
CA LYS A 127 26.08 12.42 -23.46
C LYS A 127 27.28 12.79 -22.60
N LEU A 128 27.46 12.15 -21.46
CA LEU A 128 28.60 12.44 -20.59
C LEU A 128 29.85 11.76 -21.16
N PRO A 129 31.02 12.41 -21.07
CA PRO A 129 32.28 11.79 -21.44
C PRO A 129 32.48 10.50 -20.65
N THR A 130 32.95 9.46 -21.33
CA THR A 130 33.23 8.18 -20.69
C THR A 130 34.46 8.32 -19.80
N LEU A 131 34.63 7.35 -18.89
CA LEU A 131 35.84 7.27 -18.07
C LEU A 131 37.10 7.19 -18.94
N GLU A 132 37.00 6.50 -20.09
CA GLU A 132 38.06 6.38 -21.08
C GLU A 132 38.41 7.73 -21.71
N ASP A 133 37.41 8.55 -22.06
CA ASP A 133 37.63 9.90 -22.59
C ASP A 133 38.33 10.80 -21.55
N TYR A 134 37.95 10.70 -20.28
CA TYR A 134 38.63 11.40 -19.18
C TYR A 134 40.06 10.93 -19.01
N GLN A 135 40.31 9.62 -19.08
CA GLN A 135 41.64 9.04 -18.97
C GLN A 135 42.54 9.51 -20.14
N GLU A 136 42.01 9.54 -21.37
CA GLU A 136 42.73 10.05 -22.53
C GLU A 136 43.08 11.54 -22.38
N THR A 137 42.11 12.34 -21.92
CA THR A 137 42.31 13.77 -21.66
C THR A 137 43.37 13.99 -20.57
N LEU A 138 43.35 13.19 -19.51
CA LEU A 138 44.34 13.23 -18.44
C LEU A 138 45.74 12.87 -18.94
N ASN A 139 45.86 11.84 -19.79
CA ASN A 139 47.13 11.45 -20.40
C ASN A 139 47.69 12.56 -21.30
N LYS A 140 46.83 13.21 -22.12
CA LYS A 140 47.20 14.39 -22.92
C LYS A 140 47.70 15.53 -22.04
N PHE A 141 47.00 15.80 -20.92
CA PHE A 141 47.40 16.83 -19.98
C PHE A 141 48.75 16.53 -19.32
N GLN A 142 49.00 15.28 -18.90
CA GLN A 142 50.31 14.87 -18.36
C GLN A 142 51.42 15.02 -19.40
N PHE A 143 51.16 14.66 -20.66
CA PHE A 143 52.13 14.86 -21.74
C PHE A 143 52.49 16.34 -21.93
N ILE A 144 51.48 17.22 -22.01
CA ILE A 144 51.70 18.67 -22.13
C ILE A 144 52.45 19.21 -20.92
N LYS A 145 52.09 18.77 -19.71
CA LYS A 145 52.79 19.15 -18.48
C LYS A 145 54.27 18.79 -18.54
N ASN A 146 54.61 17.59 -19.01
CA ASN A 146 56.00 17.16 -19.15
C ASN A 146 56.74 17.98 -20.22
N GLN A 147 56.09 18.33 -21.33
CA GLN A 147 56.67 19.24 -22.34
C GLN A 147 56.94 20.64 -21.79
N ASN A 148 56.03 21.18 -20.97
CA ASN A 148 56.23 22.49 -20.35
C ASN A 148 57.43 22.50 -19.41
N VAL A 149 57.61 21.45 -18.60
CA VAL A 149 58.80 21.33 -17.74
C VAL A 149 60.09 21.28 -18.57
N LEU A 150 60.09 20.57 -19.69
CA LEU A 150 61.26 20.53 -20.59
C LEU A 150 61.56 21.91 -21.20
N LEU A 151 60.51 22.63 -21.63
CA LEU A 151 60.64 23.98 -22.16
C LEU A 151 61.14 24.97 -21.11
N GLU A 152 60.65 24.89 -19.87
CA GLU A 152 61.14 25.70 -18.75
C GLU A 152 62.64 25.46 -18.50
N ASN A 153 63.08 24.20 -18.51
CA ASN A 153 64.50 23.86 -18.36
C ASN A 153 65.35 24.45 -19.50
N HIS A 154 64.87 24.39 -20.75
CA HIS A 154 65.56 25.01 -21.88
C HIS A 154 65.61 26.53 -21.76
N ILE A 155 64.52 27.18 -21.35
CA ILE A 155 64.50 28.63 -21.12
C ILE A 155 65.56 29.01 -20.08
N GLU A 156 65.66 28.26 -18.98
CA GLU A 156 66.64 28.53 -17.93
C GLU A 156 68.08 28.32 -18.43
N GLU A 157 68.32 27.27 -19.21
CA GLU A 157 69.63 27.02 -19.85
C GLU A 157 70.03 28.17 -20.78
N TYR A 158 69.09 28.66 -21.60
CA TYR A 158 69.34 29.81 -22.47
C TYR A 158 69.55 31.11 -21.70
N LYS A 159 68.87 31.29 -20.56
CA LYS A 159 69.09 32.41 -19.64
C LYS A 159 70.52 32.41 -19.09
N ILE A 160 71.01 31.26 -18.67
CA ILE A 160 72.39 31.09 -18.18
C ILE A 160 73.39 31.39 -19.30
N LYS A 161 73.16 30.87 -20.52
CA LYS A 161 74.02 31.17 -21.67
C LYS A 161 74.04 32.67 -21.99
N LEU A 162 72.88 33.33 -21.96
CA LEU A 162 72.76 34.76 -22.20
C LEU A 162 73.53 35.57 -21.15
N MET A 163 73.36 35.26 -19.86
CA MET A 163 74.13 35.88 -18.78
C MET A 163 75.64 35.72 -18.96
N ASN A 164 76.08 34.56 -19.46
CA ASN A 164 77.50 34.30 -19.70
C ASN A 164 78.03 35.12 -20.90
N CYS A 165 77.24 35.24 -21.97
CA CYS A 165 77.55 36.12 -23.11
C CYS A 165 77.61 37.58 -22.67
N ASP A 166 76.65 38.06 -21.88
CA ASP A 166 76.64 39.44 -21.36
C ASP A 166 77.89 39.72 -20.51
N ARG A 167 78.31 38.75 -19.69
CA ARG A 167 79.55 38.84 -18.92
C ARG A 167 80.78 38.95 -19.82
N GLN A 168 80.89 38.08 -20.83
CA GLN A 168 81.98 38.14 -21.81
C GLN A 168 82.00 39.47 -22.56
N LEU A 169 80.83 39.98 -22.98
CA LEU A 169 80.70 41.28 -23.64
C LEU A 169 81.20 42.40 -22.73
N THR A 170 80.84 42.36 -21.44
CA THR A 170 81.28 43.34 -20.44
C THR A 170 82.80 43.30 -20.25
N ASP A 171 83.39 42.11 -20.19
CA ASP A 171 84.85 41.93 -20.06
C ASP A 171 85.59 42.46 -21.30
N VAL A 172 85.11 42.16 -22.51
CA VAL A 172 85.67 42.68 -23.76
C VAL A 172 85.53 44.20 -23.82
N ASN A 173 84.39 44.76 -23.43
CA ASN A 173 84.17 46.21 -23.40
C ASN A 173 85.14 46.92 -22.43
N ASN A 174 85.39 46.31 -21.26
CA ASN A 174 86.38 46.81 -20.31
C ASN A 174 87.81 46.77 -20.89
N GLN A 175 88.18 45.71 -21.61
CA GLN A 175 89.47 45.64 -22.30
C GLN A 175 89.59 46.70 -23.41
N MET A 176 88.54 46.87 -24.22
CA MET A 176 88.49 47.87 -25.28
C MET A 176 88.69 49.28 -24.73
N LYS A 177 88.04 49.60 -23.61
CA LYS A 177 88.22 50.86 -22.91
C LYS A 177 89.67 51.07 -22.43
N GLN A 178 90.32 50.03 -21.89
CA GLN A 178 91.74 50.11 -21.51
C GLN A 178 92.66 50.35 -22.71
N TYR A 179 92.38 49.71 -23.86
CA TYR A 179 93.13 49.95 -25.09
C TYR A 179 92.93 51.38 -25.60
N GLU A 180 91.70 51.89 -25.57
CA GLU A 180 91.37 53.25 -25.97
C GLU A 180 92.06 54.29 -25.06
N GLU A 181 92.05 54.10 -23.74
CA GLU A 181 92.80 54.94 -22.78
C GLU A 181 94.31 54.90 -23.05
N ARG A 182 94.86 53.73 -23.40
CA ARG A 182 96.29 53.58 -23.75
C ARG A 182 96.62 54.26 -25.08
N GLU A 183 95.76 54.14 -26.07
CA GLU A 183 95.91 54.80 -27.37
C GLU A 183 95.88 56.32 -27.22
N GLN A 184 94.94 56.86 -26.43
CA GLN A 184 94.89 58.28 -26.09
C GLN A 184 96.18 58.74 -25.40
N LEU A 185 96.73 57.96 -24.46
CA LEU A 185 98.00 58.28 -23.79
C LEU A 185 99.17 58.32 -24.78
N LEU A 186 99.25 57.34 -25.69
CA LEU A 186 100.27 57.29 -26.74
C LEU A 186 100.13 58.45 -27.72
N GLN A 187 98.90 58.83 -28.08
CA GLN A 187 98.63 59.98 -28.94
C GLN A 187 99.08 61.28 -28.27
N ILE A 188 98.78 61.49 -26.99
CA ILE A 188 99.26 62.65 -26.22
C ILE A 188 100.80 62.70 -26.21
N GLN A 189 101.46 61.54 -26.04
CA GLN A 189 102.94 61.47 -26.07
C GLN A 189 103.49 61.82 -27.46
N LEU A 190 102.90 61.29 -28.54
CA LEU A 190 103.29 61.62 -29.91
C LEU A 190 103.07 63.10 -30.23
N ASP A 191 101.93 63.67 -29.83
CA ASP A 191 101.62 65.09 -30.01
C ASP A 191 102.59 65.97 -29.22
N THR A 192 102.98 65.55 -28.01
CA THR A 192 104.00 66.24 -27.20
C THR A 192 105.37 66.20 -27.86
N ILE A 193 105.77 65.07 -28.46
CA ILE A 193 107.03 64.92 -29.21
C ILE A 193 106.99 65.72 -30.52
N HIS A 194 105.86 65.72 -31.22
CA HIS A 194 105.67 66.45 -32.47
C HIS A 194 105.69 67.97 -32.24
N ASN A 195 104.97 68.45 -31.22
CA ASN A 195 104.99 69.85 -30.80
C ASN A 195 106.35 70.25 -30.20
N GLY A 196 107.04 69.35 -29.50
CA GLY A 196 108.42 69.56 -29.05
C GLY A 196 109.41 69.71 -30.20
N ARG A 197 109.29 68.89 -31.26
CA ARG A 197 110.12 69.02 -32.47
C ARG A 197 109.77 70.24 -33.31
N LEU A 198 108.50 70.62 -33.42
CA LEU A 198 108.08 71.83 -34.13
C LEU A 198 108.59 73.09 -33.41
N ASN A 199 108.52 73.13 -32.07
CA ASN A 199 109.02 74.25 -31.26
C ASN A 199 110.57 74.31 -31.17
N GLU A 200 111.28 73.22 -31.45
CA GLU A 200 112.75 73.22 -31.61
C GLU A 200 113.21 73.45 -33.07
N SER A 201 112.29 73.41 -34.05
CA SER A 201 112.60 73.67 -35.47
C SER A 201 112.13 75.04 -36.01
N GLU A 202 111.49 75.88 -35.20
CA GLU A 202 111.07 77.24 -35.59
C GLU A 202 111.66 78.34 -34.69
N THR A 203 112.98 78.39 -34.54
CA THR A 203 113.68 79.68 -34.40
C THR A 203 114.12 80.15 -35.78
N GLY A 204 113.19 80.68 -36.58
CA GLY A 204 113.53 81.14 -37.92
C GLY A 204 112.39 81.76 -38.72
N LYS A 205 112.07 83.04 -38.43
CA LYS A 205 111.52 84.07 -39.35
C LYS A 205 110.63 83.60 -40.52
N SER A 206 109.37 84.03 -40.53
CA SER A 206 108.83 84.98 -41.53
C SER A 206 107.35 85.26 -41.23
N ASN A 207 107.02 86.50 -40.90
CA ASN A 207 106.34 87.45 -41.78
C ASN A 207 104.99 86.97 -42.35
N ASN A 208 103.95 87.55 -41.74
CA ASN A 208 102.88 88.27 -42.41
C ASN A 208 101.68 87.45 -42.93
N ILE A 209 100.50 88.03 -42.67
CA ILE A 209 99.32 88.06 -43.56
C ILE A 209 98.15 87.08 -43.25
N LYS A 210 97.04 87.73 -42.83
CA LYS A 210 95.62 87.51 -43.17
C LYS A 210 94.81 86.47 -42.41
N ALA A 211 93.68 86.97 -41.91
CA ALA A 211 92.43 86.25 -41.72
C ALA A 211 92.17 85.26 -42.86
N SER A 212 91.90 84.00 -42.53
CA SER A 212 91.47 83.02 -43.52
C SER A 212 90.78 81.85 -42.82
N ASN A 213 89.47 81.83 -43.01
CA ASN A 213 88.65 80.67 -43.34
C ASN A 213 88.66 79.50 -42.34
N VAL A 214 87.60 79.49 -41.52
CA VAL A 214 86.92 78.24 -41.15
C VAL A 214 86.86 77.35 -42.39
N ILE A 215 87.53 76.20 -42.34
CA ILE A 215 87.56 75.25 -43.44
C ILE A 215 86.10 74.79 -43.63
N PRO A 216 85.47 75.07 -44.78
CA PRO A 216 84.04 74.79 -44.99
C PRO A 216 83.67 73.33 -44.71
N ILE A 217 84.62 72.42 -44.93
CA ILE A 217 84.48 70.98 -44.72
C ILE A 217 84.17 70.63 -43.26
N PHE A 218 84.79 71.29 -42.27
CA PHE A 218 84.61 70.95 -40.86
C PHE A 218 83.25 71.41 -40.30
N VAL A 219 82.75 72.57 -40.76
CA VAL A 219 81.40 73.03 -40.42
C VAL A 219 80.34 72.18 -41.11
N GLU A 220 80.62 71.70 -42.32
CA GLU A 220 79.72 70.82 -43.05
C GLU A 220 79.67 69.41 -42.46
N ASP A 221 80.80 68.90 -41.96
CA ASP A 221 80.85 67.62 -41.23
C ASP A 221 80.07 67.69 -39.91
N LEU A 222 80.23 68.78 -39.13
CA LEU A 222 79.46 69.00 -37.89
C LEU A 222 77.95 69.17 -38.16
N LYS A 223 77.57 69.80 -39.27
CA LYS A 223 76.17 69.85 -39.71
C LYS A 223 75.65 68.47 -40.08
N CYS A 224 76.41 67.68 -40.84
CA CYS A 224 76.06 66.30 -41.15
C CYS A 224 75.93 65.44 -39.88
N GLU A 225 76.79 65.63 -38.88
CA GLU A 225 76.71 64.94 -37.59
C GLU A 225 75.43 65.33 -36.82
N LEU A 226 75.14 66.63 -36.72
CA LEU A 226 73.95 67.15 -36.04
C LEU A 226 72.67 66.65 -36.73
N GLU A 227 72.64 66.62 -38.06
CA GLU A 227 71.52 66.13 -38.84
C GLU A 227 71.33 64.61 -38.66
N ARG A 228 72.43 63.82 -38.62
CA ARG A 228 72.38 62.40 -38.27
C ARG A 228 71.79 62.17 -36.87
N TYR A 229 72.20 62.97 -35.88
CA TYR A 229 71.64 62.89 -34.52
C TYR A 229 70.17 63.30 -34.45
N GLN A 230 69.75 64.35 -35.19
CA GLN A 230 68.34 64.75 -35.26
C GLN A 230 67.47 63.65 -35.89
N ILE A 231 67.94 63.03 -36.96
CA ILE A 231 67.23 61.91 -37.61
C ILE A 231 67.14 60.71 -36.66
N ALA A 232 68.23 60.37 -35.96
CA ALA A 232 68.24 59.28 -34.99
C ALA A 232 67.32 59.56 -33.78
N PHE A 233 67.30 60.80 -33.29
CA PHE A 233 66.42 61.23 -32.20
C PHE A 233 64.95 61.13 -32.61
N GLU A 234 64.56 61.67 -33.77
CA GLU A 234 63.18 61.59 -34.23
C GLU A 234 62.73 60.16 -34.53
N LYS A 235 63.64 59.31 -35.02
CA LYS A 235 63.34 57.89 -35.21
C LYS A 235 63.08 57.19 -33.88
N THR A 236 63.88 57.45 -32.86
CA THR A 236 63.74 56.87 -31.52
C THR A 236 62.49 57.38 -30.81
N LYS A 237 62.18 58.69 -30.94
CA LYS A 237 60.96 59.30 -30.41
C LYS A 237 59.71 58.64 -30.97
N LYS A 238 59.62 58.45 -32.30
CA LYS A 238 58.51 57.73 -32.93
C LYS A 238 58.37 56.29 -32.45
N LEU A 239 59.50 55.62 -32.19
CA LEU A 239 59.52 54.26 -31.66
C LEU A 239 58.99 54.20 -30.22
N LEU A 240 59.36 55.17 -29.40
CA LEU A 240 58.88 55.31 -28.03
C LEU A 240 57.39 55.66 -27.99
N GLU A 241 56.93 56.59 -28.81
CA GLU A 241 55.51 56.94 -28.95
C GLU A 241 54.69 55.72 -29.41
N ALA A 242 55.19 54.94 -30.36
CA ALA A 242 54.56 53.71 -30.81
C ALA A 242 54.50 52.65 -29.70
N GLU A 243 55.58 52.48 -28.92
CA GLU A 243 55.60 51.54 -27.80
C GLU A 243 54.67 51.97 -26.66
N THR A 244 54.59 53.26 -26.37
CA THR A 244 53.69 53.81 -25.36
C THR A 244 52.22 53.59 -25.77
N CYS A 245 51.87 53.86 -27.04
CA CYS A 245 50.55 53.53 -27.57
C CYS A 245 50.24 52.02 -27.49
N ARG A 246 51.23 51.15 -27.77
CA ARG A 246 51.05 49.69 -27.62
C ARG A 246 50.80 49.30 -26.17
N ALA A 247 51.54 49.87 -25.22
CA ALA A 247 51.39 49.62 -23.80
C ALA A 247 50.00 50.04 -23.29
N ASP A 248 49.54 51.23 -23.66
CA ASP A 248 48.20 51.73 -23.28
C ASP A 248 47.08 50.84 -23.85
N THR A 249 47.26 50.36 -25.09
CA THR A 249 46.30 49.44 -25.72
C THR A 249 46.29 48.08 -25.01
N ALA A 250 47.46 47.57 -24.60
CA ALA A 250 47.56 46.32 -23.85
C ALA A 250 46.95 46.44 -22.44
N GLU A 251 47.18 47.56 -21.74
CA GLU A 251 46.59 47.81 -20.41
C GLU A 251 45.06 47.91 -20.47
N THR A 252 44.53 48.62 -21.47
CA THR A 252 43.07 48.73 -21.65
C THR A 252 42.43 47.38 -22.00
N GLN A 253 43.10 46.57 -22.82
CA GLN A 253 42.66 45.22 -23.13
C GLN A 253 42.69 44.31 -21.90
N GLN A 254 43.75 44.36 -21.09
CA GLN A 254 43.85 43.61 -19.84
C GLN A 254 42.74 43.99 -18.85
N LYS A 255 42.47 45.28 -18.67
CA LYS A 255 41.38 45.76 -17.79
C LYS A 255 40.01 45.25 -18.28
N MET A 256 39.78 45.26 -19.60
CA MET A 256 38.53 44.73 -20.17
C MET A 256 38.38 43.23 -19.92
N GLU A 257 39.44 42.45 -20.12
CA GLU A 257 39.44 41.01 -19.86
C GLU A 257 39.23 40.70 -18.38
N GLN A 258 39.85 41.47 -17.48
CA GLN A 258 39.66 41.35 -16.05
C GLN A 258 38.22 41.66 -15.63
N CYS A 259 37.59 42.70 -16.18
CA CYS A 259 36.16 42.99 -15.94
C CYS A 259 35.27 41.82 -16.39
N LYS A 260 35.50 41.27 -17.60
CA LYS A 260 34.72 40.13 -18.11
C LYS A 260 34.87 38.89 -17.22
N PHE A 261 36.07 38.64 -16.71
CA PHE A 261 36.32 37.52 -15.81
C PHE A 261 35.61 37.72 -14.46
N ASN A 262 35.65 38.93 -13.89
CA ASN A 262 34.96 39.24 -12.64
C ASN A 262 33.43 39.11 -12.78
N GLU A 263 32.85 39.63 -13.85
CA GLU A 263 31.40 39.47 -14.13
C GLU A 263 31.00 38.01 -14.33
N PHE A 264 31.88 37.18 -14.91
CA PHE A 264 31.65 35.75 -15.00
C PHE A 264 31.71 35.08 -13.62
N HIS A 265 32.71 35.43 -12.82
CA HIS A 265 32.88 34.90 -11.46
C HIS A 265 31.66 35.22 -10.59
N GLU A 266 31.20 36.48 -10.57
CA GLU A 266 30.02 36.89 -9.80
C GLU A 266 28.75 36.13 -10.22
N ARG A 267 28.56 35.89 -11.52
CA ARG A 267 27.43 35.09 -12.02
C ARG A 267 27.49 33.64 -11.55
N VAL A 268 28.65 33.00 -11.66
CA VAL A 268 28.84 31.62 -11.20
C VAL A 268 28.65 31.53 -9.69
N GLU A 269 29.16 32.50 -8.93
CA GLU A 269 29.01 32.54 -7.48
C GLU A 269 27.54 32.71 -7.05
N ALA A 270 26.78 33.57 -7.74
CA ALA A 270 25.34 33.72 -7.53
C ALA A 270 24.58 32.41 -7.83
N GLU A 271 24.94 31.72 -8.92
CA GLU A 271 24.34 30.42 -9.27
C GLU A 271 24.65 29.34 -8.22
N ILE A 272 25.91 29.23 -7.79
CA ILE A 272 26.33 28.31 -6.73
C ILE A 272 25.55 28.58 -5.43
N ASN A 273 25.37 29.86 -5.07
CA ASN A 273 24.61 30.24 -3.88
C ASN A 273 23.13 29.86 -4.02
N GLY A 274 22.53 30.04 -5.20
CA GLY A 274 21.17 29.57 -5.49
C GLY A 274 21.03 28.06 -5.38
N ILE A 275 21.98 27.29 -5.93
CA ILE A 275 22.00 25.83 -5.83
C ILE A 275 22.17 25.39 -4.36
N LYS A 276 23.08 26.00 -3.61
CA LYS A 276 23.27 25.72 -2.17
C LYS A 276 21.99 25.95 -1.36
N ALA A 277 21.29 27.05 -1.62
CA ALA A 277 20.02 27.35 -0.95
C ALA A 277 18.96 26.29 -1.27
N SER A 278 18.76 25.96 -2.55
CA SER A 278 17.83 24.92 -2.99
C SER A 278 18.15 23.56 -2.37
N LEU A 279 19.43 23.19 -2.33
CA LEU A 279 19.89 21.93 -1.74
C LEU A 279 19.68 21.89 -0.23
N SER A 280 19.82 23.02 0.47
CA SER A 280 19.50 23.14 1.90
C SER A 280 18.01 22.90 2.17
N THR A 281 17.13 23.51 1.36
CA THR A 281 15.67 23.31 1.44
C THR A 281 15.30 21.85 1.20
N ARG A 282 15.84 21.22 0.14
CA ARG A 282 15.61 19.79 -0.13
C ARG A 282 16.11 18.89 1.00
N ARG A 283 17.25 19.21 1.63
CA ARG A 283 17.75 18.49 2.82
C ARG A 283 16.83 18.64 4.04
N ALA A 284 16.14 19.77 4.19
CA ALA A 284 15.15 19.97 5.25
C ALA A 284 13.89 19.12 4.99
N GLU A 285 13.37 19.13 3.76
CA GLU A 285 12.24 18.29 3.34
C GLU A 285 12.52 16.79 3.57
N ILE A 286 13.71 16.31 3.16
CA ILE A 286 14.11 14.91 3.38
C ILE A 286 14.14 14.56 4.88
N ARG A 287 14.60 15.47 5.73
CA ARG A 287 14.60 15.26 7.20
C ARG A 287 13.19 15.17 7.75
N GLN A 288 12.27 16.02 7.28
CA GLN A 288 10.86 15.98 7.67
C GLN A 288 10.21 14.67 7.23
N LEU A 289 10.42 14.24 5.98
CA LEU A 289 9.90 12.98 5.47
C LEU A 289 10.44 11.77 6.25
N LYS A 290 11.74 11.74 6.57
CA LYS A 290 12.33 10.68 7.41
C LYS A 290 11.68 10.62 8.79
N LYS A 291 11.43 11.77 9.42
CA LYS A 291 10.72 11.84 10.70
C LYS A 291 9.30 11.27 10.57
N HIS A 292 8.56 11.71 9.56
CA HIS A 292 7.20 11.25 9.33
C HIS A 292 7.12 9.73 9.08
N ILE A 293 8.05 9.16 8.31
CA ILE A 293 8.15 7.70 8.10
C ILE A 293 8.41 6.99 9.43
N SER A 294 9.30 7.53 10.27
CA SER A 294 9.58 6.96 11.60
C SER A 294 8.32 6.97 12.47
N ASP A 295 7.57 8.07 12.48
CA ASP A 295 6.33 8.21 13.26
C ASP A 295 5.27 7.19 12.79
N ILE A 296 5.02 7.08 11.48
CA ILE A 296 4.10 6.09 10.90
C ILE A 296 4.53 4.66 11.23
N THR A 297 5.84 4.38 11.19
CA THR A 297 6.35 3.04 11.49
C THR A 297 6.09 2.67 12.95
N SER A 298 6.25 3.62 13.86
CA SER A 298 5.93 3.42 15.28
C SER A 298 4.44 3.21 15.52
N GLU A 299 3.58 3.96 14.82
CA GLU A 299 2.12 3.81 14.89
C GLU A 299 1.68 2.45 14.34
N LYS A 300 2.23 2.02 13.20
CA LYS A 300 1.99 0.69 12.64
C LYS A 300 2.35 -0.42 13.63
N GLN A 301 3.48 -0.29 14.32
CA GLN A 301 3.91 -1.28 15.30
C GLN A 301 2.96 -1.33 16.51
N ALA A 302 2.51 -0.18 17.00
CA ALA A 302 1.53 -0.09 18.10
C ALA A 302 0.18 -0.71 17.70
N LEU A 303 -0.30 -0.43 16.49
CA LEU A 303 -1.54 -1.02 15.96
C LEU A 303 -1.42 -2.55 15.82
N LEU A 304 -0.28 -3.04 15.36
CA LEU A 304 -0.02 -4.48 15.24
C LEU A 304 -0.04 -5.15 16.62
N GLU A 305 0.60 -4.55 17.62
CA GLU A 305 0.60 -5.06 19.00
C GLU A 305 -0.82 -5.08 19.60
N ASN A 306 -1.61 -4.03 19.36
CA ASN A 306 -3.01 -3.97 19.79
C ASN A 306 -3.87 -5.04 19.10
N LEU A 307 -3.68 -5.26 17.79
CA LEU A 307 -4.37 -6.31 17.05
C LEU A 307 -4.07 -7.71 17.63
N PHE A 308 -2.79 -7.98 17.94
CA PHE A 308 -2.41 -9.25 18.56
C PHE A 308 -3.02 -9.44 19.95
N LYS A 309 -3.04 -8.39 20.78
CA LYS A 309 -3.71 -8.42 22.10
C LYS A 309 -5.21 -8.68 21.96
N ALA A 310 -5.86 -8.01 21.01
CA ALA A 310 -7.28 -8.19 20.72
C ALA A 310 -7.59 -9.60 20.23
N TYR A 311 -6.79 -10.13 19.30
CA TYR A 311 -6.94 -11.48 18.77
C TYR A 311 -6.81 -12.54 19.87
N ASN A 312 -5.79 -12.43 20.72
CA ASN A 312 -5.60 -13.36 21.84
C ASN A 312 -6.74 -13.27 22.86
N THR A 313 -7.25 -12.06 23.12
CA THR A 313 -8.42 -11.86 23.98
C THR A 313 -9.67 -12.52 23.39
N LEU A 314 -9.92 -12.34 22.09
CA LEU A 314 -11.03 -12.97 21.40
C LEU A 314 -10.92 -14.50 21.45
N LEU A 315 -9.73 -15.05 21.21
CA LEU A 315 -9.47 -16.48 21.36
C LEU A 315 -9.80 -16.98 22.78
N ASN A 316 -9.41 -16.23 23.80
CA ASN A 316 -9.74 -16.54 25.20
C ASN A 316 -11.25 -16.46 25.47
N ILE A 317 -11.95 -15.47 24.93
CA ILE A 317 -13.42 -15.37 25.05
C ILE A 317 -14.10 -16.55 24.35
N ILE A 318 -13.65 -16.91 23.13
CA ILE A 318 -14.19 -18.05 22.39
C ILE A 318 -13.94 -19.36 23.15
N SER A 319 -12.76 -19.54 23.74
CA SER A 319 -12.45 -20.74 24.53
C SER A 319 -13.32 -20.80 25.80
N LEU A 320 -13.55 -19.67 26.48
CA LEU A 320 -14.50 -19.57 27.60
C LEU A 320 -15.93 -19.88 27.18
N TRP A 321 -16.38 -19.38 26.02
CA TRP A 321 -17.72 -19.67 25.51
C TRP A 321 -17.91 -21.14 25.15
N LYS A 322 -16.88 -21.77 24.57
CA LYS A 322 -16.85 -23.20 24.27
C LYS A 322 -16.62 -24.09 25.49
N SER A 323 -16.23 -23.52 26.62
CA SER A 323 -16.03 -24.26 27.86
C SER A 323 -17.34 -24.84 28.39
N THR A 324 -17.24 -25.82 29.28
CA THR A 324 -18.40 -26.42 29.94
C THR A 324 -19.23 -25.38 30.69
N ASN A 325 -18.60 -24.40 31.35
CA ASN A 325 -19.29 -23.31 32.02
C ASN A 325 -19.99 -22.36 31.01
N GLY A 326 -19.35 -22.07 29.88
CA GLY A 326 -19.95 -21.26 28.82
C GLY A 326 -21.20 -21.91 28.23
N GLN A 327 -21.12 -23.21 27.93
CA GLN A 327 -22.27 -24.01 27.48
C GLN A 327 -23.38 -24.07 28.54
N LEU A 328 -23.04 -24.25 29.82
CA LEU A 328 -24.01 -24.21 30.92
C LEU A 328 -24.70 -22.86 31.02
N CYS A 329 -23.97 -21.75 30.91
CA CYS A 329 -24.54 -20.40 30.90
C CYS A 329 -25.48 -20.18 29.71
N GLN A 330 -25.13 -20.69 28.53
CA GLN A 330 -26.02 -20.65 27.36
C GLN A 330 -27.32 -21.43 27.62
N CYS A 331 -27.21 -22.66 28.12
CA CYS A 331 -28.40 -23.45 28.47
C CYS A 331 -29.26 -22.76 29.53
N LEU A 332 -28.64 -22.19 30.57
CA LEU A 332 -29.34 -21.42 31.61
C LEU A 332 -30.15 -20.26 31.00
N TYR A 333 -29.53 -19.50 30.09
CA TYR A 333 -30.19 -18.39 29.40
C TYR A 333 -31.41 -18.86 28.58
N GLU A 334 -31.24 -19.93 27.79
CA GLU A 334 -32.34 -20.52 27.01
C GLU A 334 -33.51 -20.96 27.91
N TYR A 335 -33.22 -21.66 29.02
CA TYR A 335 -34.24 -22.08 29.99
C TYR A 335 -34.92 -20.91 30.70
N ILE A 336 -34.19 -19.85 31.06
CA ILE A 336 -34.78 -18.63 31.64
C ILE A 336 -35.74 -18.00 30.63
N GLN A 337 -35.32 -17.84 29.39
CA GLN A 337 -36.13 -17.23 28.33
C GLN A 337 -37.42 -18.02 28.10
N GLU A 338 -37.33 -19.36 28.04
CA GLU A 338 -38.51 -20.22 27.89
C GLU A 338 -39.46 -20.16 29.10
N ASN A 339 -38.92 -20.19 30.31
CA ASN A 339 -39.71 -20.08 31.53
C ASN A 339 -40.45 -18.74 31.59
N VAL A 340 -39.78 -17.63 31.24
CA VAL A 340 -40.39 -16.30 31.17
C VAL A 340 -41.50 -16.28 30.13
N ASN A 341 -41.27 -16.84 28.93
CA ASN A 341 -42.29 -16.92 27.88
C ASN A 341 -43.52 -17.71 28.34
N GLU A 342 -43.33 -18.83 29.05
CA GLU A 342 -44.44 -19.63 29.60
C GLU A 342 -45.22 -18.88 30.68
N ILE A 343 -44.52 -18.18 31.58
CA ILE A 343 -45.16 -17.33 32.61
C ILE A 343 -46.00 -16.25 31.94
N VAL A 344 -45.47 -15.59 30.91
CA VAL A 344 -46.20 -14.56 30.14
C VAL A 344 -47.43 -15.15 29.47
N CYS A 345 -47.31 -16.32 28.84
CA CYS A 345 -48.42 -17.04 28.21
C CYS A 345 -49.52 -17.39 29.22
N LEU A 346 -49.17 -18.04 30.34
CA LEU A 346 -50.12 -18.40 31.39
C LEU A 346 -50.79 -17.18 32.01
N THR A 347 -50.03 -16.12 32.26
CA THR A 347 -50.57 -14.87 32.81
C THR A 347 -51.56 -14.22 31.84
N LYS A 348 -51.28 -14.23 30.53
CA LYS A 348 -52.20 -13.75 29.49
C LYS A 348 -53.50 -14.56 29.48
N GLN A 349 -53.41 -15.90 29.53
CA GLN A 349 -54.58 -16.77 29.55
C GLN A 349 -55.42 -16.61 30.83
N LEU A 350 -54.78 -16.51 32.00
CA LEU A 350 -55.47 -16.23 33.27
C LEU A 350 -56.16 -14.86 33.25
N ASN A 351 -55.52 -13.83 32.68
CA ASN A 351 -56.12 -12.51 32.53
C ASN A 351 -57.33 -12.52 31.58
N ASN A 352 -57.29 -13.32 30.51
CA ASN A 352 -58.44 -13.48 29.61
C ASN A 352 -59.61 -14.17 30.34
N LEU A 353 -59.33 -15.21 31.13
CA LEU A 353 -60.32 -15.88 31.96
C LEU A 353 -60.97 -14.93 32.98
N ALA A 354 -60.16 -14.12 33.68
CA ALA A 354 -60.64 -13.13 34.64
C ALA A 354 -61.54 -12.06 34.00
N LYS A 355 -61.33 -11.77 32.71
CA LYS A 355 -62.17 -10.86 31.91
C LYS A 355 -63.40 -11.54 31.28
N GLY A 356 -63.64 -12.82 31.59
CA GLY A 356 -64.76 -13.59 31.03
C GLY A 356 -64.60 -13.98 29.55
N GLN A 357 -63.39 -13.89 29.00
CA GLN A 357 -63.10 -14.28 27.62
C GLN A 357 -62.79 -15.79 27.53
N LYS A 358 -63.08 -16.38 26.37
CA LYS A 358 -62.73 -17.79 26.10
C LYS A 358 -61.21 -17.94 26.04
N LEU A 359 -60.70 -19.01 26.65
CA LEU A 359 -59.28 -19.36 26.57
C LEU A 359 -58.92 -19.83 25.16
N ASP A 360 -57.69 -19.51 24.74
CA ASP A 360 -57.15 -20.02 23.49
C ASP A 360 -56.63 -21.45 23.68
N LEU A 361 -57.45 -22.41 23.26
CA LEU A 361 -57.14 -23.84 23.35
C LEU A 361 -55.89 -24.22 22.55
N THR A 362 -55.52 -23.46 21.52
CA THR A 362 -54.33 -23.70 20.70
C THR A 362 -53.06 -23.39 21.49
N GLU A 363 -53.03 -22.23 22.15
CA GLU A 363 -51.94 -21.82 23.05
C GLU A 363 -51.87 -22.66 24.34
N LEU A 364 -52.94 -23.36 24.72
CA LEU A 364 -52.99 -24.24 25.90
C LEU A 364 -52.61 -25.69 25.59
N LEU A 365 -53.06 -26.25 24.47
CA LEU A 365 -52.89 -27.67 24.13
C LEU A 365 -51.58 -27.99 23.41
N ILE A 366 -51.00 -27.05 22.65
CA ILE A 366 -49.74 -27.28 21.94
C ILE A 366 -48.57 -27.06 22.90
N GLN A 367 -48.06 -28.12 23.51
CA GLN A 367 -46.87 -28.02 24.37
C GLN A 367 -45.71 -27.38 23.58
N PRO A 368 -44.98 -26.42 24.17
CA PRO A 368 -43.76 -25.93 23.54
C PRO A 368 -42.81 -27.11 23.37
N LYS A 369 -42.16 -27.22 22.21
CA LYS A 369 -41.22 -28.32 21.91
C LYS A 369 -40.25 -28.50 23.09
N PRO A 370 -40.11 -29.70 23.67
CA PRO A 370 -39.09 -29.95 24.66
C PRO A 370 -37.73 -29.80 23.97
N LEU A 371 -36.83 -28.99 24.53
CA LEU A 371 -35.40 -29.06 24.22
C LEU A 371 -34.98 -30.52 24.43
N THR A 372 -34.59 -31.17 23.35
CA THR A 372 -34.13 -32.55 23.35
C THR A 372 -33.04 -32.71 24.41
N ASN A 373 -33.33 -33.58 25.38
CA ASN A 373 -32.49 -33.94 26.53
C ASN A 373 -31.10 -34.52 26.15
N ASN A 374 -30.78 -34.61 24.86
CA ASN A 374 -29.58 -35.24 24.33
C ASN A 374 -28.32 -34.40 24.61
N ASN A 375 -28.37 -33.06 24.54
CA ASN A 375 -27.18 -32.25 24.83
C ASN A 375 -26.89 -32.13 26.34
N ILE A 376 -27.91 -32.15 27.19
CA ILE A 376 -27.74 -31.92 28.64
C ILE A 376 -27.16 -33.16 29.30
N ASN A 377 -27.63 -34.35 28.95
CA ASN A 377 -27.07 -35.59 29.48
C ASN A 377 -25.61 -35.78 29.04
N ASP A 378 -25.24 -35.39 27.81
CA ASP A 378 -23.85 -35.44 27.36
C ASP A 378 -22.96 -34.40 28.06
N ILE A 379 -23.48 -33.22 28.39
CA ILE A 379 -22.77 -32.20 29.17
C ILE A 379 -22.61 -32.65 30.64
N ILE A 380 -23.64 -33.24 31.24
CA ILE A 380 -23.61 -33.75 32.62
C ILE A 380 -22.67 -34.97 32.74
N LEU A 381 -22.80 -35.97 31.85
CA LEU A 381 -21.92 -37.15 31.83
C LEU A 381 -20.45 -36.82 31.54
N ASN A 382 -20.17 -35.85 30.67
CA ASN A 382 -18.79 -35.40 30.44
C ASN A 382 -18.24 -34.60 31.61
N SER A 383 -19.08 -33.84 32.32
CA SER A 383 -18.66 -33.10 33.51
C SER A 383 -18.37 -34.01 34.72
N GLU A 384 -19.05 -35.16 34.82
CA GLU A 384 -18.80 -36.18 35.84
C GLU A 384 -17.58 -37.06 35.51
N LYS A 385 -17.31 -37.33 34.22
CA LYS A 385 -16.07 -38.01 33.79
C LYS A 385 -14.82 -37.17 34.05
N GLN A 386 -14.88 -35.85 33.83
CA GLN A 386 -13.75 -34.95 34.10
C GLN A 386 -13.44 -34.73 35.59
N MET A 387 -14.33 -35.11 36.51
CA MET A 387 -14.01 -35.08 37.94
C MET A 387 -12.99 -36.16 38.35
N LYS A 388 -12.69 -37.14 37.49
CA LYS A 388 -11.69 -38.18 37.77
C LYS A 388 -10.34 -37.99 37.07
N ASP A 389 -10.28 -37.15 36.04
CA ASP A 389 -9.05 -36.87 35.27
C ASP A 389 -8.72 -35.37 35.36
N ASN A 390 -8.32 -34.93 36.55
CA ASN A 390 -7.87 -33.56 36.81
C ASN A 390 -6.37 -33.36 36.47
N ASP A 391 -5.91 -33.95 35.36
CA ASP A 391 -4.53 -33.86 34.86
C ASP A 391 -4.48 -33.44 33.38
N TYR A 392 -5.40 -32.57 32.93
CA TYR A 392 -5.20 -31.81 31.69
C TYR A 392 -4.93 -30.34 32.02
N VAL A 393 -3.77 -30.12 32.63
CA VAL A 393 -3.06 -28.84 32.54
C VAL A 393 -2.80 -28.62 31.05
N ILE A 394 -3.60 -27.79 30.39
CA ILE A 394 -3.16 -27.15 29.14
C ILE A 394 -2.04 -26.20 29.56
N SER A 395 -0.83 -26.75 29.65
CA SER A 395 0.40 -26.01 29.79
C SER A 395 0.67 -25.33 28.45
N THR A 396 -0.02 -24.24 28.16
CA THR A 396 0.53 -23.23 27.25
C THR A 396 1.49 -22.37 28.07
N SER A 397 2.65 -22.97 28.34
CA SER A 397 3.84 -22.26 28.81
C SER A 397 4.07 -21.02 27.92
N PRO A 398 4.15 -19.80 28.50
CA PRO A 398 4.51 -18.59 27.75
C PRO A 398 5.97 -18.59 27.24
N LYS A 399 6.75 -19.67 27.43
CA LYS A 399 8.19 -19.69 27.17
C LYS A 399 8.58 -19.90 25.71
N ASP A 400 7.68 -20.36 24.84
CA ASP A 400 8.06 -20.70 23.47
C ASP A 400 7.81 -19.58 22.43
N ILE A 401 7.25 -18.45 22.86
CA ILE A 401 7.10 -17.26 22.00
C ILE A 401 8.17 -16.20 22.30
N SER A 402 8.86 -16.31 23.44
CA SER A 402 10.01 -15.44 23.79
C SER A 402 11.27 -15.70 22.97
N SER A 403 11.36 -16.81 22.22
CA SER A 403 12.54 -17.15 21.43
C SER A 403 12.61 -16.45 20.06
N SER A 404 11.54 -15.78 19.62
CA SER A 404 11.49 -15.10 18.30
C SER A 404 11.74 -13.59 18.35
N LEU A 405 11.97 -13.01 19.53
CA LEU A 405 12.19 -11.57 19.71
C LEU A 405 13.54 -11.27 20.38
N GLN A 406 14.62 -11.77 19.77
CA GLN A 406 15.93 -11.13 19.85
C GLN A 406 16.07 -10.18 18.65
N ILE A 407 15.37 -9.05 18.69
CA ILE A 407 15.72 -7.90 17.86
C ILE A 407 16.25 -6.85 18.83
N GLN A 408 17.57 -6.68 18.81
CA GLN A 408 18.30 -5.66 19.57
C GLN A 408 17.66 -4.29 19.32
N SER A 409 16.94 -3.79 20.33
CA SER A 409 16.66 -2.38 20.51
C SER A 409 18.00 -1.68 20.77
N ILE A 410 18.64 -1.18 19.71
CA ILE A 410 19.62 -0.10 19.83
C ILE A 410 18.82 1.20 19.62
N CYS A 411 18.12 1.64 20.66
CA CYS A 411 17.55 2.99 20.72
C CYS A 411 17.95 3.63 22.05
N ASN A 412 18.81 4.64 21.94
CA ASN A 412 19.33 5.46 23.01
C ASN A 412 18.22 5.94 23.94
N SER A 413 18.46 5.76 25.24
CA SER A 413 17.66 6.28 26.33
C SER A 413 17.86 7.78 26.47
N GLU A 414 17.11 8.58 25.71
CA GLU A 414 16.95 10.01 26.00
C GLU A 414 15.76 10.53 25.19
N ASN A 415 14.57 10.47 25.79
CA ASN A 415 13.55 11.52 25.73
C ASN A 415 12.29 11.06 26.49
N LYS A 416 12.24 11.45 27.77
CA LYS A 416 10.98 11.66 28.47
C LYS A 416 10.31 12.89 27.85
N THR A 417 9.41 12.67 26.91
CA THR A 417 8.41 13.68 26.57
C THR A 417 7.03 13.07 26.71
N ASN A 418 6.37 13.49 27.79
CA ASN A 418 4.94 13.36 28.04
C ASN A 418 4.18 13.77 26.77
N ASN A 419 3.68 12.79 26.03
CA ASN A 419 2.60 13.03 25.08
C ASN A 419 1.35 12.38 25.67
N CYS A 420 0.56 13.23 26.33
CA CYS A 420 -0.82 13.01 26.67
C CYS A 420 -1.62 12.93 25.37
N PHE A 421 -1.56 11.79 24.69
CA PHE A 421 -2.58 11.42 23.72
C PHE A 421 -3.73 10.83 24.53
N THR A 422 -4.86 11.55 24.50
CA THR A 422 -6.15 11.07 24.98
C THR A 422 -6.39 9.67 24.40
N LYS A 423 -6.40 8.66 25.27
CA LYS A 423 -6.85 7.29 24.94
C LYS A 423 -8.12 7.41 24.12
N ASN A 424 -8.09 6.97 22.88
CA ASN A 424 -9.26 7.00 22.02
C ASN A 424 -10.36 6.17 22.69
N THR A 425 -11.61 6.62 22.64
CA THR A 425 -12.76 6.02 23.35
C THR A 425 -12.92 4.52 23.10
N TRP A 426 -12.42 4.04 21.95
CA TRP A 426 -12.39 2.63 21.57
C TRP A 426 -11.34 1.82 22.34
N GLU A 427 -10.16 2.38 22.63
CA GLU A 427 -9.10 1.70 23.41
C GLU A 427 -9.52 1.52 24.87
N ALA A 428 -10.21 2.50 25.45
CA ALA A 428 -10.80 2.39 26.79
C ALA A 428 -11.90 1.31 26.84
N SER A 429 -12.78 1.28 25.83
CA SER A 429 -13.81 0.25 25.68
C SER A 429 -13.21 -1.16 25.52
N PHE A 430 -12.05 -1.28 24.84
CA PHE A 430 -11.37 -2.55 24.65
C PHE A 430 -10.74 -3.08 25.94
N ASP A 431 -10.08 -2.21 26.71
CA ASP A 431 -9.53 -2.54 28.04
C ASP A 431 -10.64 -2.98 29.01
N ASP A 432 -11.82 -2.35 28.93
CA ASP A 432 -13.00 -2.72 29.72
C ASP A 432 -13.54 -4.11 29.33
N VAL A 433 -13.59 -4.44 28.04
CA VAL A 433 -13.98 -5.78 27.56
C VAL A 433 -12.97 -6.84 28.02
N ILE A 434 -11.67 -6.56 27.96
CA ILE A 434 -10.61 -7.45 28.45
C ILE A 434 -10.76 -7.69 29.96
N THR A 435 -11.02 -6.63 30.72
CA THR A 435 -11.21 -6.70 32.17
C THR A 435 -12.46 -7.50 32.52
N THR A 436 -13.55 -7.26 31.81
CA THR A 436 -14.83 -7.96 32.02
C THR A 436 -14.73 -9.45 31.67
N ALA A 437 -14.06 -9.79 30.55
CA ALA A 437 -13.82 -11.17 30.15
C ALA A 437 -12.94 -11.92 31.16
N SER A 438 -11.91 -11.25 31.70
CA SER A 438 -11.02 -11.82 32.71
C SER A 438 -11.72 -12.03 34.06
N GLN A 439 -12.61 -11.11 34.44
CA GLN A 439 -13.46 -11.24 35.64
C GLN A 439 -14.50 -12.36 35.49
N LEU A 440 -15.10 -12.51 34.30
CA LEU A 440 -16.01 -13.60 34.00
C LEU A 440 -15.30 -14.95 34.06
N SER A 441 -14.10 -15.07 33.49
CA SER A 441 -13.28 -16.30 33.53
C SER A 441 -13.02 -16.81 34.95
N ASN A 442 -12.80 -15.91 35.91
CA ASN A 442 -12.34 -16.27 37.25
C ASN A 442 -13.47 -16.45 38.28
N ASN A 443 -14.71 -16.06 37.97
CA ASN A 443 -15.81 -15.99 38.95
C ASN A 443 -16.96 -17.00 38.73
N PHE A 444 -16.90 -17.88 37.73
CA PHE A 444 -17.97 -18.86 37.53
C PHE A 444 -17.86 -20.05 38.50
N ASN A 445 -18.65 -20.03 39.57
CA ASN A 445 -18.85 -21.19 40.43
C ASN A 445 -19.73 -22.24 39.69
N LYS A 446 -19.09 -23.31 39.21
CA LYS A 446 -19.72 -24.42 38.46
C LYS A 446 -20.88 -25.07 39.22
N GLU A 447 -20.75 -25.22 40.53
CA GLU A 447 -21.78 -25.84 41.38
C GLU A 447 -23.03 -24.96 41.47
N GLN A 448 -22.84 -23.64 41.57
CA GLN A 448 -23.94 -22.68 41.60
C GLN A 448 -24.71 -22.63 40.26
N LEU A 449 -24.01 -22.71 39.13
CA LEU A 449 -24.64 -22.77 37.80
C LEU A 449 -25.46 -24.05 37.63
N HIS A 450 -24.93 -25.20 38.04
CA HIS A 450 -25.64 -26.48 37.93
C HIS A 450 -26.88 -26.53 38.83
N ASN A 451 -26.78 -26.02 40.06
CA ASN A 451 -27.93 -25.89 40.96
C ASN A 451 -29.01 -24.96 40.39
N SER A 452 -28.61 -23.85 39.76
CA SER A 452 -29.53 -22.91 39.12
C SER A 452 -30.26 -23.57 37.93
N LEU A 453 -29.56 -24.38 37.13
CA LEU A 453 -30.15 -25.10 36.00
C LEU A 453 -31.18 -26.12 36.48
N ASN A 454 -30.83 -26.89 37.52
CA ASN A 454 -31.75 -27.85 38.14
C ASN A 454 -33.00 -27.16 38.71
N GLN A 455 -32.87 -25.96 39.27
CA GLN A 455 -34.03 -25.17 39.70
C GLN A 455 -34.89 -24.72 38.52
N LEU A 456 -34.30 -24.24 37.42
CA LEU A 456 -35.04 -23.82 36.23
C LEU A 456 -35.79 -24.97 35.56
N ILE A 457 -35.22 -26.17 35.51
CA ILE A 457 -35.89 -27.39 35.01
C ILE A 457 -37.08 -27.76 35.90
N LYS A 458 -36.94 -27.66 37.23
CA LYS A 458 -38.04 -27.89 38.18
C LYS A 458 -39.15 -26.85 37.98
N THR A 459 -38.79 -25.57 37.83
CA THR A 459 -39.74 -24.48 37.55
C THR A 459 -40.48 -24.71 36.24
N ARG A 460 -39.78 -25.11 35.18
CA ARG A 460 -40.39 -25.45 33.89
C ARG A 460 -41.43 -26.55 34.04
N THR A 461 -41.06 -27.62 34.74
CA THR A 461 -41.96 -28.75 35.03
C THR A 461 -43.21 -28.30 35.77
N LEU A 462 -43.07 -27.40 36.75
CA LEU A 462 -44.19 -26.82 37.49
C LEU A 462 -45.09 -25.97 36.59
N LEU A 463 -44.51 -25.11 35.74
CA LEU A 463 -45.27 -24.26 34.80
C LEU A 463 -46.06 -25.09 33.79
N LEU A 464 -45.47 -26.16 33.25
CA LEU A 464 -46.18 -27.08 32.36
C LEU A 464 -47.32 -27.83 33.08
N LYS A 465 -47.14 -28.20 34.35
CA LYS A 465 -48.23 -28.78 35.17
C LYS A 465 -49.35 -27.77 35.39
N LEU A 466 -49.03 -26.52 35.73
CA LEU A 466 -50.03 -25.45 35.91
C LEU A 466 -50.81 -25.20 34.62
N ARG A 467 -50.14 -25.21 33.48
CA ARG A 467 -50.78 -25.13 32.16
C ARG A 467 -51.75 -26.28 31.92
N GLN A 468 -51.32 -27.51 32.21
CA GLN A 468 -52.12 -28.71 32.07
C GLN A 468 -53.36 -28.67 32.98
N GLU A 469 -53.20 -28.24 34.23
CA GLU A 469 -54.30 -28.06 35.17
C GLU A 469 -55.29 -26.98 34.70
N LEU A 470 -54.79 -25.87 34.16
CA LEU A 470 -55.63 -24.80 33.61
C LEU A 470 -56.44 -25.32 32.40
N ALA A 471 -55.81 -26.07 31.50
CA ALA A 471 -56.48 -26.71 30.37
C ALA A 471 -57.55 -27.70 30.82
N ASN A 472 -57.24 -28.57 31.79
CA ASN A 472 -58.17 -29.55 32.34
C ASN A 472 -59.39 -28.89 33.01
N LYS A 473 -59.18 -27.87 33.84
CA LYS A 473 -60.29 -27.17 34.51
C LYS A 473 -61.20 -26.44 33.52
N TYR A 474 -60.62 -25.88 32.45
CA TYR A 474 -61.40 -25.26 31.40
C TYR A 474 -62.18 -26.29 30.56
N ALA A 475 -61.60 -27.46 30.31
CA ALA A 475 -62.28 -28.61 29.70
C ALA A 475 -63.48 -29.07 30.53
N ASP A 476 -63.30 -29.19 31.84
CA ASP A 476 -64.38 -29.57 32.77
C ASP A 476 -65.51 -28.54 32.77
N HIS A 477 -65.20 -27.24 32.74
CA HIS A 477 -66.20 -26.18 32.59
C HIS A 477 -66.96 -26.28 31.25
N LEU A 478 -66.33 -26.80 30.19
CA LEU A 478 -66.96 -27.00 28.88
C LEU A 478 -67.72 -28.33 28.76
N GLY A 479 -67.76 -29.16 29.81
CA GLY A 479 -68.60 -30.35 29.89
C GLY A 479 -67.96 -31.66 29.40
N GLY A 480 -66.63 -31.77 29.35
CA GLY A 480 -65.98 -33.05 29.05
C GLY A 480 -64.46 -33.06 29.24
N LYS A 481 -63.92 -34.20 29.69
CA LYS A 481 -62.48 -34.49 29.79
C LYS A 481 -61.80 -34.27 28.44
N ILE A 482 -60.90 -33.29 28.34
CA ILE A 482 -59.98 -33.18 27.23
C ILE A 482 -58.74 -34.00 27.60
N ASP A 483 -58.55 -35.17 26.97
CA ASP A 483 -57.30 -35.93 27.09
C ASP A 483 -56.19 -35.16 26.37
N CYS A 484 -55.31 -34.53 27.14
CA CYS A 484 -54.18 -33.75 26.64
C CYS A 484 -52.97 -34.63 26.28
N ILE A 485 -53.20 -35.69 25.51
CA ILE A 485 -52.12 -36.43 24.84
C ILE A 485 -52.43 -36.41 23.35
N VAL A 486 -52.08 -35.30 22.70
CA VAL A 486 -51.84 -35.30 21.26
C VAL A 486 -50.38 -34.88 21.09
N GLN A 487 -49.56 -35.85 20.68
CA GLN A 487 -48.13 -35.67 20.39
C GLN A 487 -47.91 -34.76 19.18
#